data_AF-A0A6L7CXE1-F1
#
_entry.id   AF-A0A6L7CXE1-F1
#
_cell.length_a   1.000
_cell.length_b   1.000
_cell.length_c   1.000
_cell.angle_alpha   90.00
_cell.angle_beta   90.00
_cell.angle_gamma   90.00
#
_symmetry.space_group_name_H-M   'P 1'
#
loop_
_entity.id
_entity.type
_entity.pdbx_description
1 polymer ?
#
loop_
_entity_poly.entity_id
_entity_poly.type
_entity_poly.pdbx_seq_one_letter_code
_entity_poly.pdbx_strand_id
1 'polypeptide(L)' 'KLIVKPNAVNGELSEDDIQLFPLLRNLTLVAGINWPSRVADYRDNMAKQTQINLLSSMAI' A
#
# COMPACT_ATOMS: atom_id res chain seq x y z
N LYS A 1 0.14 -14.40 -9.09
CA LYS A 1 0.82 -13.30 -8.35
C LYS A 1 -0.25 -12.58 -7.53
N LEU A 2 0.02 -12.24 -6.25
CA LEU A 2 -1.02 -11.80 -5.30
C LEU A 2 -1.58 -10.41 -5.58
N ILE A 3 -0.75 -9.40 -5.88
CA ILE A 3 -1.21 -8.07 -6.34
C ILE A 3 -1.25 -8.06 -7.88
N VAL A 4 -2.43 -7.78 -8.43
CA VAL A 4 -2.73 -7.81 -9.86
C VAL A 4 -2.42 -6.46 -10.53
N LYS A 5 -2.88 -5.34 -9.96
CA LYS A 5 -2.60 -3.98 -10.45
C LYS A 5 -2.23 -3.00 -9.32
N PRO A 6 -1.48 -1.92 -9.59
CA PRO A 6 -1.15 -0.91 -8.58
C PRO A 6 -2.38 -0.18 -8.01
N ASN A 7 -3.46 -0.06 -8.77
CA ASN A 7 -4.67 0.66 -8.36
C ASN A 7 -5.77 -0.25 -7.79
N ALA A 8 -5.56 -1.56 -7.76
CA ALA A 8 -6.52 -2.55 -7.25
C ALA A 8 -5.83 -3.91 -7.07
N VAL A 9 -5.93 -4.48 -5.87
CA VAL A 9 -5.27 -5.74 -5.50
C VAL A 9 -5.71 -6.89 -6.41
N ASN A 10 -7.00 -6.97 -6.74
CA ASN A 10 -7.59 -8.00 -7.61
C ASN A 10 -7.78 -7.54 -9.07
N GLY A 11 -7.31 -6.34 -9.42
CA GLY A 11 -7.39 -5.78 -10.78
C GLY A 11 -8.60 -4.88 -11.05
N GLU A 12 -9.57 -4.86 -10.14
CA GLU A 12 -10.69 -3.92 -10.02
C GLU A 12 -10.87 -3.57 -8.53
N LEU A 13 -11.26 -2.33 -8.24
CA LEU A 13 -11.37 -1.83 -6.87
C LEU A 13 -12.41 -2.65 -6.09
N SER A 14 -12.02 -3.20 -4.94
CA SER A 14 -12.92 -3.99 -4.09
C SER A 14 -12.72 -3.71 -2.60
N GLU A 15 -13.52 -4.36 -1.75
CA GLU A 15 -13.36 -4.30 -0.29
C GLU A 15 -11.97 -4.77 0.17
N ASP A 16 -11.32 -5.66 -0.58
CA ASP A 16 -9.96 -6.10 -0.27
C ASP A 16 -8.98 -4.92 -0.27
N ASP A 17 -9.18 -3.92 -1.15
CA ASP A 17 -8.35 -2.71 -1.17
C ASP A 17 -8.60 -1.83 0.06
N ILE A 18 -9.85 -1.77 0.53
CA ILE A 18 -10.25 -1.04 1.72
C ILE A 18 -9.65 -1.66 2.98
N GLN A 19 -9.53 -2.99 3.03
CA GLN A 19 -8.93 -3.69 4.17
C GLN A 19 -7.39 -3.72 4.10
N LEU A 20 -6.82 -3.91 2.90
CA LEU A 20 -5.38 -4.08 2.71
C LEU A 20 -4.62 -2.76 2.85
N PHE A 21 -5.09 -1.68 2.22
CA PHE A 21 -4.34 -0.42 2.18
C PHE A 21 -4.03 0.15 3.58
N PRO A 22 -4.97 0.20 4.55
CA PRO A 22 -4.69 0.70 5.90
C PRO A 22 -3.56 -0.07 6.59
N LEU A 23 -3.52 -1.40 6.41
CA LEU A 23 -2.45 -2.24 6.96
C LEU A 23 -1.09 -1.86 6.37
N LEU A 24 -1.00 -1.79 5.03
CA LEU A 24 0.26 -1.44 4.36
C LEU A 24 0.71 -0.01 4.69
N ARG A 25 -0.24 0.93 4.80
CA ARG A 25 0.03 2.29 5.23
C ARG A 25 0.63 2.30 6.64
N ASN A 26 0.04 1.58 7.60
CA ASN A 26 0.57 1.56 8.97
C ASN A 26 1.95 0.90 9.04
N LEU A 27 2.20 -0.14 8.24
CA LEU A 27 3.51 -0.78 8.16
C LEU A 27 4.61 0.17 7.64
N THR A 28 4.28 1.27 6.96
CA THR A 28 5.31 2.28 6.59
C THR A 28 5.92 3.00 7.79
N LEU A 29 5.36 2.87 8.98
CA LEU A 29 5.96 3.36 10.22
C LEU A 29 7.10 2.47 10.73
N VAL A 30 7.22 1.24 10.25
CA VAL A 30 8.24 0.28 10.68
C VAL A 30 9.46 0.38 9.76
N ALA A 31 10.59 0.86 10.29
CA ALA A 31 11.82 0.95 9.53
C ALA A 31 12.39 -0.45 9.19
N GLY A 32 13.13 -0.54 8.08
CA GLY A 32 13.84 -1.78 7.70
C GLY A 32 12.99 -2.84 6.96
N ILE A 33 11.70 -2.60 6.72
CA ILE A 33 10.90 -3.50 5.87
C ILE A 33 11.43 -3.49 4.43
N ASN A 34 11.74 -4.68 3.91
CA ASN A 34 12.02 -4.86 2.49
C ASN A 34 10.71 -5.06 1.73
N TRP A 35 10.32 -4.04 0.97
CA TRP A 35 9.06 -4.03 0.21
C TRP A 35 9.24 -4.68 -1.17
N PRO A 36 8.52 -5.77 -1.48
CA PRO A 36 8.45 -6.27 -2.84
C PRO A 36 7.88 -5.19 -3.77
N SER A 37 8.44 -5.03 -4.97
CA SER A 37 8.12 -3.91 -5.88
C SER A 37 6.62 -3.72 -6.11
N ARG A 38 5.87 -4.80 -6.36
CA ARG A 38 4.41 -4.72 -6.54
C ARG A 38 3.64 -4.22 -5.32
N VAL A 39 4.13 -4.50 -4.12
CA VAL A 39 3.52 -4.02 -2.87
C VAL A 39 3.82 -2.54 -2.68
N ALA A 40 5.05 -2.11 -2.97
CA ALA A 40 5.43 -0.70 -2.96
C ALA A 40 4.62 0.11 -4.00
N ASP A 41 4.54 -0.38 -5.24
CA ASP A 41 3.79 0.26 -6.32
C ASP A 41 2.30 0.42 -5.96
N TYR A 42 1.69 -0.63 -5.41
CA TYR A 42 0.31 -0.61 -4.95
C TYR A 42 0.10 0.38 -3.81
N ARG A 43 0.92 0.29 -2.76
CA ARG A 43 0.85 1.17 -1.59
C ARG A 43 0.97 2.64 -1.98
N ASP A 44 1.96 2.97 -2.81
CA ASP A 44 2.25 4.35 -3.21
C ASP A 44 1.16 4.88 -4.16
N ASN A 45 0.60 4.02 -5.01
CA ASN A 45 -0.50 4.38 -5.89
C ASN A 45 -1.80 4.62 -5.10
N MET A 46 -2.15 3.73 -4.17
CA MET A 46 -3.33 3.88 -3.32
C MET A 46 -3.24 5.13 -2.44
N ALA A 47 -2.08 5.41 -1.84
CA ALA A 47 -1.86 6.64 -1.06
C ALA A 47 -2.13 7.92 -1.88
N LYS A 48 -1.71 7.93 -3.14
CA LYS A 48 -2.00 9.03 -4.08
C LYS A 48 -3.49 9.11 -4.42
N GLN A 49 -4.14 7.99 -4.71
CA GLN A 49 -5.56 7.97 -5.07
C GLN A 49 -6.47 8.40 -3.92
N THR A 50 -6.19 7.93 -2.70
CA THR A 50 -7.01 8.22 -1.52
C THR A 50 -6.62 9.53 -0.82
N GLN A 51 -5.54 10.20 -1.27
CA GLN A 51 -4.98 11.38 -0.63
C GLN A 51 -4.61 11.13 0.85
N ILE A 52 -4.14 9.92 1.18
CA ILE A 52 -3.74 9.53 2.53
C ILE A 52 -2.22 9.43 2.59
N ASN A 53 -1.61 10.19 3.49
CA ASN A 53 -0.17 10.17 3.68
C ASN A 53 0.33 8.83 4.23
N LEU A 54 1.44 8.36 3.65
CA LEU A 54 2.28 7.31 4.24
C LEU A 54 3.08 7.87 5.42
N LEU A 55 3.59 6.97 6.26
CA LEU A 55 4.28 7.28 7.51
C LEU A 55 5.80 7.16 7.42
N SER A 56 6.35 6.91 6.23
CA SER A 56 7.76 6.62 6.03
C SER A 56 8.72 7.70 6.56
N SER A 57 8.30 8.98 6.60
CA SER A 57 9.12 10.07 7.14
C SER A 57 9.24 10.07 8.67
N MET A 58 8.40 9.28 9.36
CA MET A 58 8.38 9.12 10.81
C MET A 58 8.73 7.69 11.23
N ALA A 59 9.23 6.86 10.30
CA ALA A 59 9.50 5.46 10.57
C ALA A 59 10.57 5.28 11.65
N ILE A 60 10.35 4.31 12.55
CA ILE A 60 11.24 3.94 13.66
C ILE A 60 11.65 2.47 13.60
#